data_AF-A0A2Z3GJA6-F1
#
_entry.id   AF-A0A2Z3GJA6-F1
#
_cell.length_a   1.000
_cell.length_b   1.000
_cell.length_c   1.000
_cell.angle_alpha   90.00
_cell.angle_beta   90.00
_cell.angle_gamma   90.00
#
_symmetry.space_group_name_H-M   'P 1'
#
loop_
_entity.id
_entity.type
_entity.pdbx_description
1 polymer ?
#
loop_
_entity_poly.entity_id
_entity_poly.type
_entity_poly.pdbx_seq_one_letter_code
_entity_poly.pdbx_strand_id
1 'polypeptide(L)'
;MRQLVLPLLSDSPGAFLVVDDSVQDKRYRKSIAVAKRQHSGNVHGMATGIGPVNSVYSSGGGGDFVLLDFRPYAPDQDTKTTNDHFLDMFQQVAAEGKLLARTILFDSWYAGSTDLKKVHRAGRMFFTTLKSNRFVNLSKETGCQKLDSLEPPAPGWSKGVEVRLQEVPFGVKLFKLVATNGDIK
;
A
#
# COMPACT_ATOMS: atom_id res chain seq x y z
N MET A 1 -11.69 -18.17 -3.23
CA MET A 1 -11.22 -17.86 -1.86
C MET A 1 -12.12 -16.82 -1.20
N ARG A 2 -12.15 -15.56 -1.70
CA ARG A 2 -12.99 -14.47 -1.13
C ARG A 2 -14.44 -14.85 -0.79
N GLN A 3 -15.17 -15.50 -1.70
CA GLN A 3 -16.57 -15.91 -1.46
C GLN A 3 -16.76 -16.83 -0.25
N LEU A 4 -15.73 -17.61 0.12
CA LEU A 4 -15.79 -18.52 1.27
C LEU A 4 -15.57 -17.79 2.60
N VAL A 5 -14.83 -16.67 2.58
CA VAL A 5 -14.47 -15.93 3.80
C VAL A 5 -15.39 -14.74 4.05
N LEU A 6 -16.01 -14.16 3.02
CA LEU A 6 -16.93 -13.02 3.17
C LEU A 6 -17.99 -13.22 4.26
N PRO A 7 -18.67 -14.38 4.39
CA PRO A 7 -19.68 -14.59 5.43
C PRO A 7 -19.10 -14.66 6.85
N LEU A 8 -17.78 -14.81 6.99
CA LEU A 8 -17.07 -14.95 8.27
C LEU A 8 -16.50 -13.61 8.75
N LEU A 9 -16.59 -12.54 7.95
CA LEU A 9 -16.00 -11.26 8.29
C LEU A 9 -16.92 -10.48 9.23
N SER A 10 -16.35 -9.96 10.31
CA SER A 10 -16.97 -8.93 11.15
C SER A 10 -16.83 -7.56 10.49
N ASP A 11 -17.44 -7.38 9.31
CA ASP A 11 -17.24 -6.21 8.44
C ASP A 11 -18.00 -4.97 8.90
N SER A 12 -17.36 -3.82 8.73
CA SER A 12 -17.91 -2.52 9.08
C SER A 12 -17.23 -1.41 8.28
N PRO A 13 -17.81 -0.20 8.21
CA PRO A 13 -17.12 0.95 7.60
C PRO A 13 -15.76 1.29 8.24
N GLY A 14 -15.52 0.85 9.48
CA GLY A 14 -14.24 1.01 10.20
C GLY A 14 -13.20 -0.07 9.90
N ALA A 15 -13.57 -1.10 9.15
CA ALA A 15 -12.64 -2.16 8.73
C ALA A 15 -11.67 -1.67 7.64
N PHE A 16 -10.62 -2.47 7.45
CA PHE A 16 -9.50 -2.17 6.58
C PHE A 16 -9.33 -3.24 5.50
N LEU A 17 -9.01 -2.78 4.30
CA LEU A 17 -8.40 -3.58 3.25
C LEU A 17 -6.89 -3.32 3.28
N VAL A 18 -6.09 -4.35 3.47
CA VAL A 18 -4.62 -4.26 3.49
C VAL A 18 -4.09 -4.92 2.23
N VAL A 19 -3.18 -4.26 1.52
CA VAL A 19 -2.47 -4.86 0.38
C VAL A 19 -0.98 -4.75 0.61
N ASP A 20 -0.31 -5.90 0.53
CA ASP A 20 1.13 -6.02 0.75
C ASP A 20 1.69 -7.24 -0.01
N ASP A 21 2.95 -7.19 -0.40
CA ASP A 21 3.65 -8.33 -0.98
C ASP A 21 4.49 -9.09 0.06
N SER A 22 4.76 -10.35 -0.25
CA SER A 22 5.60 -11.20 0.60
C SER A 22 6.54 -12.00 -0.26
N VAL A 23 7.65 -12.48 0.31
CA VAL A 23 8.55 -13.41 -0.39
C VAL A 23 8.50 -14.76 0.29
N GLN A 24 7.89 -15.73 -0.40
CA GLN A 24 7.93 -17.13 -0.02
C GLN A 24 9.28 -17.71 -0.47
N ASP A 25 10.20 -17.84 0.47
CA ASP A 25 11.54 -18.33 0.23
C ASP A 25 11.55 -19.74 -0.41
N LYS A 26 12.26 -19.86 -1.53
CA LYS A 26 12.48 -21.12 -2.26
C LYS A 26 13.95 -21.33 -2.62
N ARG A 27 14.89 -20.81 -1.82
CA ARG A 27 16.35 -20.90 -2.05
C ARG A 27 16.86 -22.31 -2.38
N TYR A 28 16.19 -23.37 -1.90
CA TYR A 28 16.61 -24.76 -2.09
C TYR A 28 15.89 -25.52 -3.22
N ARG A 29 14.92 -24.91 -3.93
CA ARG A 29 14.23 -25.56 -5.06
C ARG A 29 14.68 -25.00 -6.41
N LYS A 30 15.05 -25.88 -7.33
CA LYS A 30 15.61 -25.53 -8.64
C LYS A 30 14.58 -25.40 -9.77
N SER A 31 13.33 -25.83 -9.58
CA SER A 31 12.34 -25.98 -10.65
C SER A 31 10.91 -25.57 -10.26
N ILE A 32 10.74 -24.38 -9.70
CA ILE A 32 9.41 -23.77 -9.55
C ILE A 32 9.30 -22.66 -10.59
N ALA A 33 8.40 -22.81 -11.57
CA ALA A 33 8.27 -21.89 -12.70
C ALA A 33 8.04 -20.42 -12.29
N VAL A 34 7.32 -20.19 -11.19
CA VAL A 34 7.02 -18.85 -10.66
C VAL A 34 8.05 -18.32 -9.66
N ALA A 35 9.07 -19.11 -9.31
CA ALA A 35 10.10 -18.65 -8.38
C ALA A 35 11.13 -17.77 -9.11
N LYS A 36 11.35 -16.56 -8.58
CA LYS A 36 12.25 -15.56 -9.17
C LYS A 36 13.19 -14.98 -8.12
N ARG A 37 14.27 -14.36 -8.60
CA ARG A 37 15.17 -13.54 -7.79
C ARG A 37 14.49 -12.20 -7.53
N GLN A 38 14.26 -11.88 -6.27
CA GLN A 38 13.57 -10.67 -5.84
C GLN A 38 14.14 -10.17 -4.52
N HIS A 39 13.93 -8.88 -4.24
CA HIS A 39 14.35 -8.31 -2.97
C HIS A 39 13.50 -8.90 -1.83
N SER A 40 14.14 -9.26 -0.73
CA SER A 40 13.48 -9.72 0.47
C SER A 40 14.01 -8.92 1.65
N GLY A 41 13.10 -8.21 2.32
CA GLY A 41 13.43 -7.44 3.52
C GLY A 41 14.00 -8.31 4.64
N ASN A 42 13.56 -9.57 4.75
CA ASN A 42 14.04 -10.50 5.79
C ASN A 42 15.54 -10.84 5.66
N VAL A 43 16.07 -10.91 4.44
CA VAL A 43 17.51 -11.15 4.21
C VAL A 43 18.27 -9.87 3.87
N HIS A 44 17.61 -8.72 3.90
CA HIS A 44 18.12 -7.43 3.46
C HIS A 44 18.85 -7.49 2.10
N GLY A 45 18.27 -8.22 1.15
CA GLY A 45 18.94 -8.53 -0.10
C GLY A 45 18.11 -9.37 -1.07
N MET A 46 18.76 -9.87 -2.11
CA MET A 46 18.09 -10.67 -3.14
C MET A 46 17.96 -12.13 -2.69
N ALA A 47 16.74 -12.67 -2.70
CA ALA A 47 16.43 -14.07 -2.46
C ALA A 47 15.70 -14.70 -3.66
N THR A 48 15.83 -16.02 -3.83
CA THR A 48 14.98 -16.76 -4.77
C THR A 48 13.71 -17.18 -4.04
N GLY A 49 12.55 -16.77 -4.54
CA GLY A 49 11.28 -17.11 -3.91
C GLY A 49 10.08 -16.83 -4.82
N ILE A 50 8.89 -17.11 -4.31
CA ILE A 50 7.63 -16.73 -4.95
C ILE A 50 7.16 -15.45 -4.29
N GLY A 51 6.89 -14.41 -5.08
CA GLY A 51 6.46 -13.11 -4.58
C GLY A 51 4.98 -12.85 -4.80
N PRO A 52 4.05 -13.32 -3.95
CA PRO A 52 2.65 -12.96 -4.09
C PRO A 52 2.38 -11.55 -3.55
N VAL A 53 1.52 -10.83 -4.27
CA VAL A 53 0.77 -9.67 -3.75
C VAL A 53 -0.47 -10.20 -3.05
N ASN A 54 -0.70 -9.81 -1.81
CA ASN A 54 -1.79 -10.30 -0.96
C ASN A 54 -2.79 -9.18 -0.71
N SER A 55 -4.08 -9.49 -0.73
CA SER A 55 -5.15 -8.61 -0.28
C SER A 55 -5.81 -9.24 0.94
N VAL A 56 -5.76 -8.53 2.05
CA VAL A 56 -6.12 -9.00 3.38
C VAL A 56 -7.19 -8.09 3.96
N TYR A 57 -8.17 -8.67 4.62
CA TYR A 57 -9.16 -7.95 5.41
C TYR A 57 -8.74 -7.93 6.88
N SER A 58 -9.05 -6.83 7.57
CA SER A 58 -9.02 -6.74 9.04
C SER A 58 -10.21 -5.89 9.50
N SER A 59 -10.89 -6.29 10.58
CA SER A 59 -11.93 -5.46 11.21
C SER A 59 -11.36 -4.29 12.02
N GLY A 60 -10.03 -4.22 12.18
CA GLY A 60 -9.33 -3.31 13.07
C GLY A 60 -9.08 -3.89 14.46
N GLY A 61 -9.52 -5.12 14.72
CA GLY A 61 -9.17 -5.88 15.92
C GLY A 61 -7.71 -6.36 15.86
N GLY A 62 -7.07 -6.52 17.02
CA GLY A 62 -5.74 -7.11 17.04
C GLY A 62 -5.76 -8.57 16.54
N GLY A 63 -5.01 -8.89 15.50
CA GLY A 63 -4.76 -10.27 15.05
C GLY A 63 -5.79 -10.87 14.09
N ASP A 64 -6.71 -10.06 13.54
CA ASP A 64 -7.82 -10.53 12.71
C ASP A 64 -7.56 -10.38 11.19
N PHE A 65 -6.46 -10.95 10.72
CA PHE A 65 -6.05 -10.84 9.31
C PHE A 65 -6.60 -12.00 8.47
N VAL A 66 -7.54 -11.71 7.57
CA VAL A 66 -8.17 -12.71 6.71
C VAL A 66 -7.76 -12.49 5.25
N LEU A 67 -7.10 -13.47 4.65
CA LEU A 67 -6.70 -13.42 3.25
C LEU A 67 -7.95 -13.46 2.33
N LEU A 68 -8.15 -12.41 1.54
CA LEU A 68 -9.25 -12.32 0.57
C LEU A 68 -8.82 -12.86 -0.80
N ASP A 69 -7.61 -12.52 -1.21
CA ASP A 69 -7.05 -12.83 -2.54
C ASP A 69 -5.51 -12.76 -2.49
N PHE A 70 -4.85 -13.50 -3.38
CA PHE A 70 -3.40 -13.41 -3.59
C PHE A 70 -3.06 -13.63 -5.06
N ARG A 71 -2.03 -12.93 -5.56
CA ARG A 71 -1.59 -13.03 -6.96
C ARG A 71 -0.08 -13.20 -7.00
N PRO A 72 0.44 -14.38 -7.41
CA PRO A 72 1.87 -14.58 -7.61
C PRO A 72 2.40 -13.63 -8.68
N TYR A 73 3.50 -12.93 -8.40
CA TYR A 73 4.18 -12.14 -9.41
C TYR A 73 4.82 -13.05 -10.48
N ALA A 74 4.18 -13.12 -11.65
CA ALA A 74 4.58 -13.99 -12.75
C ALA A 74 4.49 -13.25 -14.11
N PRO A 75 5.28 -12.19 -14.32
CA PRO A 75 5.15 -11.33 -15.50
C PRO A 75 5.41 -12.06 -16.83
N ASP A 76 6.13 -13.18 -16.81
CA ASP A 76 6.36 -13.99 -18.02
C ASP A 76 5.09 -14.74 -18.46
N GLN A 77 4.08 -14.84 -17.59
CA GLN A 77 2.82 -15.53 -17.84
C GLN A 77 1.66 -14.55 -18.10
N ASP A 78 1.60 -13.45 -17.36
CA ASP A 78 0.47 -12.52 -17.41
C ASP A 78 0.84 -11.08 -17.80
N THR A 79 2.13 -10.79 -18.00
CA THR A 79 2.67 -9.46 -18.35
C THR A 79 2.36 -8.37 -17.31
N LYS A 80 1.98 -8.74 -16.08
CA LYS A 80 1.57 -7.80 -15.03
C LYS A 80 2.69 -7.51 -14.05
N THR A 81 2.72 -6.25 -13.61
CA THR A 81 3.53 -5.82 -12.47
C THR A 81 2.81 -6.09 -11.14
N THR A 82 3.52 -5.96 -10.02
CA THR A 82 2.90 -6.00 -8.68
C THR A 82 1.87 -4.89 -8.50
N ASN A 83 2.09 -3.70 -9.07
CA ASN A 83 1.12 -2.59 -9.04
C ASN A 83 -0.14 -2.90 -9.86
N ASP A 84 -0.02 -3.60 -10.99
CA ASP A 84 -1.18 -4.07 -11.75
C ASP A 84 -2.01 -5.06 -10.93
N HIS A 85 -1.36 -5.97 -10.21
CA HIS A 85 -2.05 -6.87 -9.28
C HIS A 85 -2.76 -6.12 -8.16
N PHE A 86 -2.07 -5.19 -7.48
CA PHE A 86 -2.68 -4.33 -6.46
C PHE A 86 -3.96 -3.67 -6.98
N LEU A 87 -3.88 -3.01 -8.14
CA LEU A 87 -5.00 -2.29 -8.72
C LEU A 87 -6.14 -3.21 -9.13
N ASP A 88 -5.85 -4.32 -9.78
CA ASP A 88 -6.88 -5.26 -10.20
C ASP A 88 -7.62 -5.86 -9.00
N MET A 89 -6.88 -6.25 -7.95
CA MET A 89 -7.46 -6.81 -6.72
C MET A 89 -8.35 -5.77 -6.03
N PHE A 90 -7.87 -4.53 -5.93
CA PHE A 90 -8.63 -3.41 -5.39
C PHE A 90 -9.90 -3.13 -6.20
N GLN A 91 -9.78 -3.03 -7.52
CA GLN A 91 -10.90 -2.74 -8.41
C GLN A 91 -11.95 -3.84 -8.37
N GLN A 92 -11.52 -5.10 -8.27
CA GLN A 92 -12.44 -6.22 -8.12
C GLN A 92 -13.24 -6.11 -6.80
N VAL A 93 -12.57 -5.81 -5.68
CA VAL A 93 -13.24 -5.58 -4.39
C VAL A 93 -14.21 -4.39 -4.47
N ALA A 94 -13.78 -3.29 -5.09
CA ALA A 94 -14.60 -2.10 -5.23
C ALA A 94 -15.85 -2.34 -6.11
N ALA A 95 -15.69 -3.06 -7.22
CA ALA A 95 -16.77 -3.38 -8.15
C ALA A 95 -17.77 -4.38 -7.57
N GLU A 96 -17.30 -5.36 -6.78
CA GLU A 96 -18.16 -6.33 -6.10
C GLU A 96 -19.08 -5.65 -5.08
N GLY A 97 -18.61 -4.59 -4.41
CA GLY A 97 -19.42 -3.81 -3.47
C GLY A 97 -19.87 -4.56 -2.22
N LYS A 98 -19.29 -5.74 -1.95
CA LYS A 98 -19.66 -6.60 -0.81
C LYS A 98 -18.95 -6.27 0.49
N LEU A 99 -17.82 -5.56 0.41
CA LEU A 99 -17.04 -5.12 1.57
C LEU A 99 -17.44 -3.68 1.95
N LEU A 100 -17.80 -3.49 3.21
CA LEU A 100 -18.10 -2.22 3.85
C LEU A 100 -16.83 -1.44 4.19
N ALA A 101 -15.70 -2.13 4.41
CA ALA A 101 -14.38 -1.53 4.62
C ALA A 101 -14.14 -0.34 3.66
N ARG A 102 -13.97 0.85 4.24
CA ARG A 102 -13.79 2.10 3.47
C ARG A 102 -12.34 2.53 3.36
N THR A 103 -11.48 1.96 4.20
CA THR A 103 -10.09 2.33 4.31
C THR A 103 -9.20 1.26 3.72
N ILE A 104 -8.26 1.66 2.86
CA ILE A 104 -7.22 0.79 2.32
C ILE A 104 -5.85 1.18 2.87
N LEU A 105 -5.06 0.19 3.27
CA LEU A 105 -3.68 0.33 3.76
C LEU A 105 -2.75 -0.35 2.76
N PHE A 106 -1.69 0.35 2.35
CA PHE A 106 -0.66 -0.20 1.47
C PHE A 106 0.67 0.54 1.67
N ASP A 107 1.75 -0.04 1.17
CA ASP A 107 3.09 0.52 1.33
C ASP A 107 3.43 1.62 0.29
N SER A 108 4.58 2.26 0.46
CA SER A 108 5.05 3.30 -0.48
C SER A 108 5.35 2.80 -1.89
N TRP A 109 5.46 1.49 -2.12
CA TRP A 109 5.69 0.91 -3.44
C TRP A 109 4.44 1.06 -4.32
N TYR A 110 3.25 0.94 -3.73
CA TYR A 110 1.96 1.13 -4.39
C TYR A 110 1.48 2.60 -4.41
N ALA A 111 2.25 3.54 -3.86
CA ALA A 111 1.86 4.95 -3.73
C ALA A 111 2.05 5.78 -5.02
N GLY A 112 1.95 5.18 -6.22
CA GLY A 112 2.09 5.86 -7.50
C GLY A 112 0.95 6.86 -7.77
N SER A 113 1.20 7.91 -8.57
CA SER A 113 0.17 8.93 -8.85
C SER A 113 -1.09 8.35 -9.51
N THR A 114 -0.92 7.35 -10.39
CA THR A 114 -2.01 6.57 -11.00
C THR A 114 -2.82 5.80 -9.96
N ASP A 115 -2.15 5.14 -9.03
CA ASP A 115 -2.78 4.25 -8.05
C ASP A 115 -3.60 5.06 -7.04
N LEU A 116 -3.01 6.14 -6.52
CA LEU A 116 -3.69 7.08 -5.63
C LEU A 116 -4.95 7.67 -6.28
N LYS A 117 -4.88 8.05 -7.56
CA LYS A 117 -6.06 8.56 -8.30
C LYS A 117 -7.14 7.50 -8.42
N LYS A 118 -6.80 6.24 -8.71
CA LYS A 118 -7.78 5.15 -8.85
C LYS A 118 -8.48 4.85 -7.52
N VAL A 119 -7.72 4.79 -6.43
CA VAL A 119 -8.26 4.58 -5.08
C VAL A 119 -9.17 5.75 -4.66
N HIS A 120 -8.70 6.99 -4.84
CA HIS A 120 -9.48 8.18 -4.52
C HIS A 120 -10.79 8.27 -5.35
N ARG A 121 -10.73 7.98 -6.66
CA ARG A 121 -11.92 7.98 -7.54
C ARG A 121 -12.97 6.94 -7.13
N ALA A 122 -12.54 5.83 -6.52
CA ALA A 122 -13.44 4.82 -5.98
C ALA A 122 -14.04 5.23 -4.62
N GLY A 123 -13.78 6.45 -4.12
CA GLY A 123 -14.34 6.95 -2.86
C GLY A 123 -13.77 6.28 -1.62
N ARG A 124 -12.59 5.65 -1.73
CA ARG A 124 -11.93 4.97 -0.61
C ARG A 124 -10.94 5.90 0.08
N MET A 125 -10.91 5.85 1.40
CA MET A 125 -9.82 6.46 2.16
C MET A 125 -8.59 5.57 2.07
N PHE A 126 -7.40 6.16 1.99
CA PHE A 126 -6.17 5.38 1.96
C PHE A 126 -5.17 5.91 2.99
N PHE A 127 -4.38 4.98 3.53
CA PHE A 127 -3.16 5.29 4.27
C PHE A 127 -2.00 4.58 3.61
N THR A 128 -0.95 5.33 3.32
CA THR A 128 0.28 4.84 2.72
C THR A 128 1.46 5.60 3.27
N THR A 129 2.62 4.96 3.26
CA THR A 129 3.89 5.68 3.42
C THR A 129 4.27 6.34 2.11
N LEU A 130 5.08 7.39 2.18
CA LEU A 130 5.61 8.10 1.01
C LEU A 130 7.13 8.00 1.02
N LYS A 131 7.74 7.79 -0.16
CA LYS A 131 9.19 7.84 -0.30
C LYS A 131 9.69 9.27 -0.04
N SER A 132 10.83 9.39 0.65
CA SER A 132 11.43 10.68 1.03
C SER A 132 11.75 11.60 -0.16
N ASN A 133 12.01 11.01 -1.33
CA ASN A 133 12.32 11.74 -2.56
C ASN A 133 11.07 12.22 -3.32
N ARG A 134 9.86 12.09 -2.75
CA ARG A 134 8.62 12.56 -3.40
C ARG A 134 8.56 14.08 -3.42
N PHE A 135 8.13 14.61 -4.57
CA PHE A 135 7.88 16.03 -4.75
C PHE A 135 6.48 16.41 -4.26
N VAL A 136 6.43 17.46 -3.44
CA VAL A 136 5.23 17.97 -2.76
C VAL A 136 5.17 19.49 -2.80
N ASN A 137 3.96 20.03 -2.77
CA ASN A 137 3.69 21.46 -2.63
C ASN A 137 2.87 21.70 -1.36
N LEU A 138 3.33 22.62 -0.51
CA LEU A 138 2.57 23.09 0.67
C LEU A 138 1.63 24.24 0.30
N SER A 139 2.11 25.17 -0.51
CA SER A 139 1.39 26.37 -0.96
C SER A 139 1.84 26.74 -2.37
N LYS A 140 1.16 27.70 -3.01
CA LYS A 140 1.57 28.19 -4.34
C LYS A 140 2.88 28.97 -4.25
N GLU A 141 3.10 29.63 -3.13
CA GLU A 141 4.20 30.56 -2.86
C GLU A 141 5.51 29.80 -2.60
N THR A 142 5.43 28.67 -1.89
CA THR A 142 6.60 27.84 -1.56
C THR A 142 7.10 26.97 -2.70
N GLY A 143 6.27 26.78 -3.75
CA GLY A 143 6.57 25.91 -4.88
C GLY A 143 6.76 24.45 -4.51
N CYS A 144 7.37 23.71 -5.45
CA CYS A 144 7.56 22.27 -5.39
C CYS A 144 8.87 21.92 -4.69
N GLN A 145 8.80 21.05 -3.68
CA GLN A 145 9.91 20.70 -2.80
C GLN A 145 9.97 19.19 -2.60
N LYS A 146 11.12 18.65 -2.18
CA LYS A 146 11.17 17.25 -1.76
C LYS A 146 10.56 17.08 -0.36
N LEU A 147 10.02 15.90 -0.10
CA LEU A 147 9.38 15.58 1.16
C LEU A 147 10.37 15.60 2.36
N ASP A 148 11.60 15.16 2.12
CA ASP A 148 12.68 15.17 3.10
C ASP A 148 13.15 16.58 3.50
N SER A 149 13.04 17.56 2.60
CA SER A 149 13.38 18.95 2.87
C SER A 149 12.31 19.74 3.63
N LEU A 150 11.15 19.14 3.93
CA LEU A 150 10.08 19.85 4.64
C LEU A 150 10.40 20.03 6.12
N GLU A 151 10.46 21.30 6.52
CA GLU A 151 10.51 21.72 7.93
C GLU A 151 9.19 21.44 8.67
N PRO A 152 9.22 21.17 9.98
CA PRO A 152 8.02 21.02 10.79
C PRO A 152 7.17 22.30 10.75
N PRO A 153 5.84 22.19 10.59
CA PRO A 153 4.95 23.35 10.67
C PRO A 153 4.84 23.84 12.13
N ALA A 154 4.30 25.05 12.36
CA ALA A 154 4.18 25.66 13.69
C ALA A 154 3.42 24.82 14.78
N PRO A 155 2.50 23.88 14.47
CA PRO A 155 1.97 22.93 15.45
C PRO A 155 2.69 21.56 15.50
N GLY A 156 3.78 21.39 14.75
CA GLY A 156 4.46 20.11 14.53
C GLY A 156 3.67 19.15 13.63
N TRP A 157 4.18 17.93 13.48
CA TRP A 157 3.59 16.91 12.58
C TRP A 157 2.34 16.22 13.14
N SER A 158 2.04 16.40 14.42
CA SER A 158 0.97 15.68 15.15
C SER A 158 -0.43 15.93 14.58
N LYS A 159 -0.70 17.15 14.11
CA LYS A 159 -1.99 17.50 13.49
C LYS A 159 -2.07 17.15 12.01
N GLY A 160 -0.97 16.72 11.41
CA GLY A 160 -0.78 16.51 9.98
C GLY A 160 -0.81 17.82 9.17
N VAL A 161 -0.14 17.81 8.02
CA VAL A 161 -0.07 18.96 7.10
C VAL A 161 -0.69 18.58 5.77
N GLU A 162 -1.56 19.44 5.25
CA GLU A 162 -2.06 19.24 3.89
C GLU A 162 -0.95 19.55 2.89
N VAL A 163 -0.64 18.58 2.03
CA VAL A 163 0.32 18.71 0.93
C VAL A 163 -0.31 18.22 -0.36
N ARG A 164 0.14 18.76 -1.49
CA ARG A 164 -0.19 18.24 -2.81
C ARG A 164 0.99 17.48 -3.37
N LEU A 165 0.82 16.19 -3.62
CA LEU A 165 1.83 15.39 -4.30
C LEU A 165 1.86 15.77 -5.79
N GLN A 166 3.05 15.75 -6.39
CA GLN A 166 3.16 15.96 -7.84
C GLN A 166 2.27 14.97 -8.61
N GLU A 167 1.59 15.49 -9.64
CA GLU A 167 0.61 14.76 -10.46
C GLU A 167 -0.65 14.26 -9.74
N VAL A 168 -0.84 14.53 -8.45
CA VAL A 168 -2.06 14.15 -7.72
C VAL A 168 -2.97 15.39 -7.57
N PRO A 169 -4.21 15.36 -8.10
CA PRO A 169 -5.05 16.57 -8.20
C PRO A 169 -5.80 16.91 -6.91
N PHE A 170 -5.54 16.22 -5.81
CA PHE A 170 -6.18 16.41 -4.50
C PHE A 170 -5.14 16.53 -3.40
N GLY A 171 -5.51 17.21 -2.31
CA GLY A 171 -4.67 17.31 -1.12
C GLY A 171 -4.60 15.97 -0.37
N VAL A 172 -3.44 15.66 0.18
CA VAL A 172 -3.25 14.55 1.11
C VAL A 172 -2.75 15.09 2.44
N LYS A 173 -3.10 14.43 3.53
CA LYS A 173 -2.65 14.83 4.86
C LYS A 173 -1.40 14.04 5.24
N LEU A 174 -0.27 14.73 5.26
CA LEU A 174 1.03 14.20 5.62
C LEU A 174 1.21 14.20 7.13
N PHE A 175 1.61 13.07 7.68
CA PHE A 175 2.08 12.93 9.05
C PHE A 175 3.51 12.40 9.00
N LYS A 176 4.41 12.94 9.82
CA LYS A 176 5.73 12.35 10.06
C LYS A 176 5.72 11.67 11.42
N LEU A 177 6.17 10.42 11.48
CA LEU A 177 6.23 9.66 12.72
C LEU A 177 7.61 9.83 13.31
N VAL A 178 7.68 10.31 14.56
CA VAL A 178 8.93 10.40 15.30
C VAL A 178 9.07 9.11 16.10
N ALA A 179 10.05 8.29 15.75
CA ALA A 179 10.41 7.12 16.53
C ALA A 179 10.95 7.55 17.90
N THR A 180 10.92 6.65 18.88
CA THR A 180 11.37 6.95 20.26
C THR A 180 12.84 7.36 20.35
N ASN A 181 13.65 7.06 19.32
CA ASN A 181 15.04 7.47 19.19
C ASN A 181 15.23 8.83 18.50
N GLY A 182 14.14 9.54 18.16
CA GLY A 182 14.18 10.83 17.48
C GLY A 182 14.22 10.74 15.95
N ASP A 183 14.34 9.54 15.36
CA ASP A 183 14.31 9.38 13.91
C ASP A 183 12.92 9.72 13.37
N ILE A 184 12.89 10.52 12.30
CA ILE A 184 11.66 10.90 11.63
C ILE A 184 11.48 9.97 10.42
N LYS A 185 10.44 9.14 10.45
CA LYS A 185 10.01 8.28 9.34
C LYS A 185 8.78 8.81 8.64
#